data_AF-A0A0E3L641-F1
#
_entry.id   AF-A0A0E3L641-F1
#
_cell.length_a   1.000
_cell.length_b   1.000
_cell.length_c   1.000
_cell.angle_alpha   90.00
_cell.angle_beta   90.00
_cell.angle_gamma   90.00
#
_symmetry.space_group_name_H-M   'P 1'
#
loop_
_entity.id
_entity.type
_entity.pdbx_description
1 polymer ?
#
loop_
_entity_poly.entity_id
_entity_poly.type
_entity_poly.pdbx_seq_one_letter_code
_entity_poly.pdbx_strand_id
1 'polypeptide(L)'
;MTDDIISSIKEDLVQNVDEKTKNNYQRFFKEEVKCYGVKSSVVGKLAKKYFEEIKPEDKREIFSLCEELLKSDYCEEAFIAFQWAYLVKKDYDEGDLQVFESWLKKYVNNWAKCDTLCNHAVASFIEQFPGYIERLKTWTKSGNMWLRRAAAVTLVLPARKGRFLEDIFEISDSLLQDEEDLVRKGYG
;
A
#
# COMPACT_ATOMS: atom_id res chain seq x y z
N MET A 1 -10.39 -1.37 23.33
CA MET A 1 -9.87 -2.59 22.67
C MET A 1 -9.02 -2.24 21.46
N THR A 2 -9.48 -1.37 20.55
CA THR A 2 -8.68 -0.87 19.42
C THR A 2 -7.42 -0.10 19.83
N ASP A 3 -7.49 0.79 20.83
CA ASP A 3 -6.33 1.54 21.33
C ASP A 3 -5.22 0.64 21.92
N ASP A 4 -5.60 -0.53 22.41
CA ASP A 4 -4.70 -1.48 23.08
C ASP A 4 -3.82 -2.22 22.06
N ILE A 5 -4.41 -2.62 20.92
CA ILE A 5 -3.68 -3.32 19.85
C ILE A 5 -2.72 -2.38 19.11
N ILE A 6 -3.16 -1.16 18.80
CA ILE A 6 -2.28 -0.18 18.11
C ILE A 6 -1.09 0.17 19.00
N SER A 7 -1.31 0.35 20.31
CA SER A 7 -0.23 0.59 21.27
C SER A 7 0.74 -0.59 21.33
N SER A 8 0.21 -1.81 21.42
CA SER A 8 1.02 -3.05 21.42
C SER A 8 1.88 -3.20 20.15
N ILE A 9 1.32 -2.87 18.98
CA ILE A 9 2.06 -2.87 17.71
C ILE A 9 3.22 -1.88 17.75
N LYS A 10 2.98 -0.66 18.23
CA LYS A 10 4.02 0.38 18.32
C LYS A 10 5.12 -0.02 19.29
N GLU A 11 4.78 -0.62 20.43
CA GLU A 11 5.75 -1.15 21.39
C GLU A 11 6.60 -2.26 20.77
N ASP A 12 5.97 -3.24 20.09
CA ASP A 12 6.70 -4.32 19.40
C ASP A 12 7.62 -3.76 18.30
N LEU A 13 7.18 -2.74 17.54
CA LEU A 13 8.02 -2.07 16.54
C LEU A 13 9.24 -1.41 17.18
N VAL A 14 9.06 -0.71 18.31
CA VAL A 14 10.17 -0.09 19.06
C VAL A 14 11.14 -1.14 19.61
N GLN A 15 10.63 -2.26 20.13
CA GLN A 15 11.46 -3.33 20.67
C GLN A 15 12.25 -4.08 19.59
N ASN A 16 11.80 -4.04 18.33
CA ASN A 16 12.43 -4.73 17.20
C ASN A 16 13.27 -3.81 16.30
N VAL A 17 13.61 -2.60 16.75
CA VAL A 17 14.48 -1.68 15.99
C VAL A 17 15.84 -2.32 15.73
N ASP A 18 16.25 -2.29 14.47
CA ASP A 18 17.57 -2.71 14.02
C ASP A 18 18.33 -1.47 13.55
N GLU A 19 19.33 -1.03 14.30
CA GLU A 19 20.08 0.21 14.03
C GLU A 19 20.69 0.25 12.62
N LYS A 20 21.11 -0.90 12.09
CA LYS A 20 21.59 -0.98 10.70
C LYS A 20 20.47 -0.66 9.72
N THR A 21 19.28 -1.21 9.93
CA THR A 21 18.11 -0.95 9.09
C THR A 21 17.71 0.52 9.21
N LYS A 22 17.58 1.05 10.43
CA LYS A 22 17.27 2.47 10.70
C LYS A 22 18.22 3.43 9.98
N ASN A 23 19.53 3.24 10.15
CA ASN A 23 20.55 4.11 9.58
C ASN A 23 20.66 4.02 8.04
N ASN A 24 20.24 2.89 7.45
CA ASN A 24 20.22 2.74 5.99
C ASN A 24 18.87 3.12 5.36
N TYR A 25 17.81 3.26 6.16
CA TYR A 25 16.45 3.43 5.65
C TYR A 25 16.33 4.64 4.72
N GLN A 26 16.82 5.79 5.19
CA GLN A 26 16.80 7.05 4.43
C GLN A 26 17.57 6.99 3.11
N ARG A 27 18.54 6.06 2.94
CA ARG A 27 19.33 5.95 1.70
C ARG A 27 18.50 5.47 0.50
N PHE A 28 17.35 4.86 0.76
CA PHE A 28 16.44 4.37 -0.29
C PHE A 28 15.40 5.42 -0.74
N PHE A 29 15.36 6.58 -0.07
CA PHE A 29 14.36 7.62 -0.30
C PHE A 29 15.06 8.96 -0.54
N LYS A 30 14.54 9.76 -1.48
CA LYS A 30 15.04 11.13 -1.71
C LYS A 30 14.42 12.10 -0.70
N GLU A 31 13.19 11.79 -0.32
CA GLU A 31 12.34 12.46 0.64
C GLU A 31 12.60 11.98 2.07
N GLU A 32 12.35 12.84 3.07
CA GLU A 32 12.37 12.42 4.47
C GLU A 32 11.27 11.40 4.73
N VAL A 33 11.61 10.30 5.40
CA VAL A 33 10.67 9.22 5.72
C VAL A 33 10.69 8.88 7.19
N LYS A 34 9.49 8.73 7.79
CA LYS A 34 9.36 8.22 9.15
C LYS A 34 9.44 6.71 9.14
N CYS A 35 10.37 6.18 9.91
CA CYS A 35 10.53 4.75 10.12
C CYS A 35 10.97 4.45 11.55
N TYR A 36 10.65 3.26 12.03
CA TYR A 36 11.22 2.71 13.24
C TYR A 36 12.63 2.16 12.97
N GLY A 37 12.85 1.62 11.77
CA GLY A 37 14.06 0.89 11.41
C GLY A 37 13.92 -0.60 11.68
N VAL A 38 12.74 -1.17 11.45
CA VAL A 38 12.49 -2.60 11.63
C VAL A 38 12.57 -3.31 10.28
N LYS A 39 13.20 -4.49 10.24
CA LYS A 39 13.28 -5.29 9.00
C LYS A 39 11.88 -5.67 8.53
N SER A 40 11.59 -5.52 7.23
CA SER A 40 10.27 -5.83 6.65
C SER A 40 9.79 -7.26 6.94
N SER A 41 10.71 -8.22 7.06
CA SER A 41 10.38 -9.60 7.44
C SER A 41 9.86 -9.74 8.87
N VAL A 42 10.29 -8.87 9.78
CA VAL A 42 9.78 -8.79 11.15
C VAL A 42 8.45 -8.05 11.16
N VAL A 43 8.34 -6.92 10.45
CA VAL A 43 7.08 -6.17 10.31
C VAL A 43 5.96 -7.06 9.77
N GLY A 44 6.23 -7.86 8.74
CA GLY A 44 5.25 -8.79 8.18
C GLY A 44 4.83 -9.92 9.13
N LYS A 45 5.72 -10.34 10.05
CA LYS A 45 5.38 -11.29 11.12
C LYS A 45 4.48 -10.63 12.17
N LEU A 46 4.79 -9.40 12.56
CA LEU A 46 3.97 -8.62 13.50
C LEU A 46 2.58 -8.38 12.91
N ALA A 47 2.49 -7.97 11.64
CA ALA A 47 1.22 -7.80 10.94
C ALA A 47 0.37 -9.08 11.03
N LYS A 48 0.96 -10.25 10.74
CA LYS A 48 0.23 -11.53 10.83
C LYS A 48 -0.19 -11.85 12.26
N LYS A 49 0.72 -11.73 13.24
CA LYS A 49 0.45 -11.97 14.67
C LYS A 49 -0.78 -11.18 15.13
N TYR A 50 -0.74 -9.87 14.95
CA TYR A 50 -1.82 -9.00 15.43
C TYR A 50 -3.11 -9.16 14.63
N PHE A 51 -3.05 -9.51 13.35
CA PHE A 51 -4.25 -9.85 12.57
C PHE A 51 -4.98 -11.07 13.15
N GLU A 52 -4.22 -12.09 13.58
CA GLU A 52 -4.77 -13.30 14.22
C GLU A 52 -5.33 -13.01 15.61
N GLU A 53 -4.79 -12.03 16.33
CA GLU A 53 -5.29 -11.58 17.64
C GLU A 53 -6.60 -10.79 17.52
N ILE A 54 -6.74 -9.93 16.49
CA ILE A 54 -7.97 -9.17 16.22
C ILE A 54 -9.15 -10.11 15.95
N LYS A 55 -8.92 -11.24 15.26
CA LYS A 55 -9.97 -12.17 14.79
C LYS A 55 -11.13 -11.43 14.10
N PRO A 56 -10.86 -10.76 12.96
CA PRO A 56 -11.83 -9.84 12.37
C PRO A 56 -13.13 -10.54 12.01
N GLU A 57 -14.23 -9.98 12.50
CA GLU A 57 -15.60 -10.34 12.10
C GLU A 57 -16.11 -9.42 10.98
N ASP A 58 -15.56 -8.20 10.86
CA ASP A 58 -15.95 -7.20 9.86
C ASP A 58 -14.72 -6.51 9.22
N LYS A 59 -14.65 -6.52 7.89
CA LYS A 59 -13.66 -5.77 7.09
C LYS A 59 -13.59 -4.29 7.48
N ARG A 60 -14.71 -3.66 7.80
CA ARG A 60 -14.79 -2.23 8.12
C ARG A 60 -14.02 -1.89 9.39
N GLU A 61 -14.02 -2.78 10.38
CA GLU A 61 -13.22 -2.63 11.60
C GLU A 61 -11.73 -2.69 11.26
N ILE A 62 -11.33 -3.62 10.41
CA ILE A 62 -9.95 -3.70 9.91
C ILE A 62 -9.56 -2.42 9.16
N PHE A 63 -10.40 -1.91 8.27
CA PHE A 63 -10.10 -0.67 7.55
C PHE A 63 -9.99 0.54 8.50
N SER A 64 -10.80 0.60 9.55
CA SER A 64 -10.67 1.62 10.59
C SER A 64 -9.32 1.54 11.30
N LEU A 65 -8.88 0.33 11.69
CA LEU A 65 -7.57 0.12 12.32
C LEU A 65 -6.42 0.47 11.36
N CYS A 66 -6.55 0.11 10.08
CA CYS A 66 -5.61 0.50 9.04
C CYS A 66 -5.47 2.03 8.96
N GLU A 67 -6.59 2.75 8.95
CA GLU A 67 -6.56 4.22 8.89
C GLU A 67 -5.92 4.84 10.13
N GLU A 68 -6.12 4.28 11.33
CA GLU A 68 -5.42 4.75 12.54
C GLU A 68 -3.89 4.54 12.47
N LEU A 69 -3.42 3.39 11.97
CA LEU A 69 -1.99 3.13 11.75
C LEU A 69 -1.41 4.09 10.70
N LEU A 70 -2.15 4.37 9.63
CA LEU A 70 -1.70 5.23 8.54
C LEU A 70 -1.50 6.70 8.95
N LYS A 71 -2.25 7.18 9.95
CA LYS A 71 -2.14 8.56 10.47
C LYS A 71 -0.77 8.87 11.08
N SER A 72 -0.02 7.88 11.55
CA SER A 72 1.30 8.10 12.18
C SER A 72 2.38 8.48 11.16
N ASP A 73 2.15 8.15 9.88
CA ASP A 73 3.06 8.33 8.76
C ASP A 73 4.31 7.42 8.79
N TYR A 74 4.44 6.54 9.79
CA TYR A 74 5.53 5.56 9.84
C TYR A 74 5.37 4.48 8.76
N CYS A 75 6.45 4.18 8.05
CA CYS A 75 6.44 3.19 6.98
C CYS A 75 6.08 1.78 7.46
N GLU A 76 6.56 1.36 8.64
CA GLU A 76 6.25 0.03 9.17
C GLU A 76 4.78 -0.10 9.61
N GLU A 77 4.18 0.96 10.16
CA GLU A 77 2.75 0.98 10.48
C GLU A 77 1.89 0.94 9.21
N ALA A 78 2.26 1.72 8.18
CA ALA A 78 1.61 1.67 6.87
C ALA A 78 1.73 0.29 6.21
N PHE A 79 2.87 -0.37 6.36
CA PHE A 79 3.07 -1.75 5.89
C PHE A 79 2.08 -2.71 6.55
N ILE A 80 1.93 -2.64 7.87
CA ILE A 80 0.96 -3.47 8.62
C ILE A 80 -0.46 -3.19 8.14
N ALA A 81 -0.86 -1.93 8.05
CA ALA A 81 -2.18 -1.52 7.59
C ALA A 81 -2.51 -2.07 6.19
N PHE A 82 -1.60 -1.93 5.24
CA PHE A 82 -1.82 -2.40 3.87
C PHE A 82 -1.79 -3.94 3.76
N GLN A 83 -0.99 -4.62 4.59
CA GLN A 83 -1.02 -6.07 4.67
C GLN A 83 -2.37 -6.56 5.23
N TRP A 84 -2.90 -5.92 6.28
CA TRP A 84 -4.22 -6.26 6.81
C TRP A 84 -5.33 -6.02 5.81
N ALA A 85 -5.31 -4.89 5.09
CA ALA A 85 -6.26 -4.62 4.02
C ALA A 85 -6.24 -5.76 2.98
N TYR A 86 -5.07 -6.23 2.57
CA TYR A 86 -4.94 -7.37 1.66
C TYR A 86 -5.41 -8.71 2.25
N LEU A 87 -5.30 -8.92 3.57
CA LEU A 87 -5.74 -10.17 4.21
C LEU A 87 -7.27 -10.33 4.17
N VAL A 88 -8.01 -9.22 4.22
CA VAL A 88 -9.49 -9.22 4.12
C VAL A 88 -10.02 -9.14 2.68
N LYS A 89 -9.16 -9.34 1.66
CA LYS A 89 -9.55 -9.25 0.24
C LYS A 89 -10.75 -10.08 -0.20
N LYS A 90 -11.07 -11.17 0.52
CA LYS A 90 -12.21 -12.05 0.19
C LYS A 90 -13.55 -11.37 0.44
N ASP A 91 -13.57 -10.36 1.32
CA ASP A 91 -14.76 -9.64 1.74
C ASP A 91 -14.87 -8.29 1.03
N TYR A 92 -14.07 -8.07 -0.02
CA TYR A 92 -14.11 -6.81 -0.77
C TYR A 92 -15.46 -6.62 -1.46
N ASP A 93 -15.87 -5.35 -1.56
CA ASP A 93 -17.00 -4.89 -2.36
C ASP A 93 -16.57 -3.68 -3.20
N GLU A 94 -17.38 -3.33 -4.19
CA GLU A 94 -17.10 -2.25 -5.16
C GLU A 94 -16.78 -0.88 -4.53
N GLY A 95 -17.21 -0.63 -3.29
CA GLY A 95 -16.96 0.60 -2.54
C GLY A 95 -15.56 0.71 -1.94
N ASP A 96 -14.80 -0.38 -1.90
CA ASP A 96 -13.48 -0.40 -1.27
C ASP A 96 -12.41 0.32 -2.09
N LEU A 97 -12.60 0.46 -3.41
CA LEU A 97 -11.65 1.21 -4.23
C LEU A 97 -11.59 2.68 -3.81
N GLN A 98 -12.71 3.27 -3.41
CA GLN A 98 -12.78 4.64 -2.92
C GLN A 98 -11.97 4.79 -1.62
N VAL A 99 -11.97 3.75 -0.76
CA VAL A 99 -11.14 3.71 0.46
C VAL A 99 -9.66 3.69 0.10
N PHE A 100 -9.23 2.79 -0.79
CA PHE A 100 -7.83 2.71 -1.23
C PHE A 100 -7.36 3.98 -1.94
N GLU A 101 -8.20 4.58 -2.78
CA GLU A 101 -7.92 5.85 -3.43
C GLU A 101 -7.77 6.99 -2.41
N SER A 102 -8.63 7.03 -1.38
CA SER A 102 -8.51 7.97 -0.26
C SER A 102 -7.18 7.78 0.48
N TRP A 103 -6.77 6.55 0.75
CA TRP A 103 -5.49 6.28 1.41
C TRP A 103 -4.29 6.67 0.55
N LEU A 104 -4.32 6.39 -0.76
CA LEU A 104 -3.29 6.84 -1.71
C LEU A 104 -3.14 8.37 -1.71
N LYS A 105 -4.25 9.11 -1.62
CA LYS A 105 -4.21 10.58 -1.60
C LYS A 105 -3.72 11.15 -0.27
N LYS A 106 -4.10 10.52 0.85
CA LYS A 106 -3.90 11.08 2.20
C LYS A 106 -2.61 10.61 2.87
N TYR A 107 -2.24 9.35 2.70
CA TYR A 107 -1.23 8.68 3.54
C TYR A 107 -0.02 8.15 2.78
N VAL A 108 -0.09 8.10 1.45
CA VAL A 108 1.03 7.68 0.62
C VAL A 108 1.84 8.90 0.21
N ASN A 109 3.10 8.90 0.62
CA ASN A 109 4.07 9.97 0.38
C ASN A 109 5.46 9.47 -0.02
N ASN A 110 5.59 8.16 -0.27
CA ASN A 110 6.81 7.54 -0.77
C ASN A 110 6.48 6.31 -1.62
N TRP A 111 7.44 5.89 -2.43
CA TRP A 111 7.26 4.77 -3.36
C TRP A 111 6.99 3.44 -2.64
N ALA A 112 7.58 3.20 -1.47
CA ALA A 112 7.43 1.93 -0.75
C ALA A 112 6.01 1.73 -0.22
N LYS A 113 5.38 2.79 0.33
CA LYS A 113 3.97 2.78 0.74
C LYS A 113 3.05 2.55 -0.45
N CYS A 114 3.29 3.25 -1.56
CA CYS A 114 2.50 3.10 -2.79
C CYS A 114 2.52 1.64 -3.27
N ASP A 115 3.71 1.07 -3.40
CA ASP A 115 3.90 -0.28 -3.91
C ASP A 115 3.33 -1.35 -2.98
N THR A 116 3.42 -1.15 -1.67
CA THR A 116 2.89 -2.11 -0.67
C THR A 116 1.37 -2.21 -0.74
N LEU A 117 0.67 -1.07 -0.87
CA LEU A 117 -0.78 -1.06 -1.05
C LEU A 117 -1.18 -1.60 -2.43
N CYS A 118 -0.54 -1.10 -3.49
CA CYS A 118 -1.00 -1.30 -4.86
C CYS A 118 -0.73 -2.71 -5.39
N ASN A 119 0.47 -3.25 -5.16
CA ASN A 119 0.84 -4.59 -5.65
C ASN A 119 -0.05 -5.69 -5.07
N HIS A 120 -0.68 -5.45 -3.92
CA HIS A 120 -1.45 -6.46 -3.20
C HIS A 120 -2.93 -6.09 -3.10
N ALA A 121 -3.31 -5.13 -2.26
CA ALA A 121 -4.71 -4.84 -1.97
C ALA A 121 -5.44 -4.31 -3.21
N VAL A 122 -4.89 -3.28 -3.87
CA VAL A 122 -5.52 -2.71 -5.08
C VAL A 122 -5.46 -3.70 -6.24
N ALA A 123 -4.35 -4.40 -6.46
CA ALA A 123 -4.25 -5.44 -7.47
C ALA A 123 -5.33 -6.52 -7.29
N SER A 124 -5.53 -6.99 -6.06
CA SER A 124 -6.55 -7.99 -5.74
C SER A 124 -7.96 -7.47 -5.93
N PHE A 125 -8.19 -6.18 -5.66
CA PHE A 125 -9.45 -5.53 -5.96
C PHE A 125 -9.72 -5.55 -7.47
N ILE A 126 -8.76 -5.12 -8.28
CA ILE A 126 -8.90 -5.10 -9.75
C ILE A 126 -9.06 -6.52 -10.33
N GLU A 127 -8.37 -7.52 -9.77
CA GLU A 127 -8.56 -8.91 -10.19
C GLU A 127 -9.97 -9.46 -9.90
N GLN A 128 -10.63 -8.95 -8.85
CA GLN A 128 -12.00 -9.32 -8.43
C GLN A 128 -13.07 -8.50 -9.15
N PHE A 129 -12.81 -7.22 -9.40
CA PHE A 129 -13.71 -6.27 -10.04
C PHE A 129 -13.04 -5.62 -11.27
N PRO A 130 -12.80 -6.39 -12.35
CA PRO A 130 -11.99 -5.95 -13.49
C PRO A 130 -12.53 -4.72 -14.22
N GLY A 131 -13.84 -4.43 -14.14
CA GLY A 131 -14.43 -3.21 -14.71
C GLY A 131 -13.87 -1.91 -14.13
N TYR A 132 -13.24 -1.96 -12.96
CA TYR A 132 -12.59 -0.82 -12.33
C TYR A 132 -11.19 -0.51 -12.87
N ILE A 133 -10.69 -1.25 -13.85
CA ILE A 133 -9.40 -0.93 -14.48
C ILE A 133 -9.42 0.45 -15.15
N GLU A 134 -10.58 0.88 -15.66
CA GLU A 134 -10.79 2.23 -16.17
C GLU A 134 -10.49 3.31 -15.11
N ARG A 135 -10.71 3.00 -13.82
CA ARG A 135 -10.34 3.92 -12.74
C ARG A 135 -8.83 4.13 -12.67
N LEU A 136 -8.03 3.07 -12.87
CA LEU A 136 -6.56 3.20 -12.94
C LEU A 136 -6.13 4.08 -14.11
N LYS A 137 -6.79 3.96 -15.27
CA LYS A 137 -6.54 4.85 -16.42
C LYS A 137 -6.88 6.30 -16.11
N THR A 138 -7.91 6.57 -15.30
CA THR A 138 -8.15 7.95 -14.84
C THR A 138 -7.09 8.45 -13.87
N TRP A 139 -6.49 7.56 -13.07
CA TRP A 139 -5.41 7.94 -12.14
C TRP A 139 -4.16 8.42 -12.85
N THR A 140 -3.86 7.96 -14.07
CA THR A 140 -2.70 8.43 -14.85
C THR A 140 -2.76 9.93 -15.19
N LYS A 141 -3.96 10.52 -15.16
CA LYS A 141 -4.21 11.95 -15.45
C LYS A 141 -4.31 12.81 -14.19
N SER A 142 -4.09 12.22 -13.01
CA SER A 142 -4.22 12.91 -11.73
C SER A 142 -3.09 13.90 -11.47
N GLY A 143 -3.41 15.04 -10.85
CA GLY A 143 -2.39 15.95 -10.30
C GLY A 143 -1.59 15.34 -9.13
N ASN A 144 -2.12 14.29 -8.48
CA ASN A 144 -1.40 13.55 -7.45
C ASN A 144 -0.52 12.45 -8.06
N MET A 145 0.80 12.56 -7.88
CA MET A 145 1.80 11.64 -8.44
C MET A 145 1.65 10.20 -7.93
N TRP A 146 1.17 9.99 -6.70
CA TRP A 146 1.03 8.66 -6.12
C TRP A 146 -0.12 7.89 -6.73
N LEU A 147 -1.19 8.57 -7.16
CA LEU A 147 -2.23 7.94 -7.99
C LEU A 147 -1.68 7.55 -9.36
N ARG A 148 -0.89 8.42 -10.00
CA ARG A 148 -0.26 8.10 -11.30
C ARG A 148 0.67 6.89 -11.18
N ARG A 149 1.53 6.85 -10.15
CA ARG A 149 2.37 5.66 -9.86
C ARG A 149 1.50 4.44 -9.58
N ALA A 150 0.48 4.57 -8.73
CA ALA A 150 -0.42 3.48 -8.37
C ALA A 150 -1.08 2.82 -9.58
N ALA A 151 -1.46 3.60 -10.60
CA ALA A 151 -2.04 3.08 -11.83
C ALA A 151 -1.15 2.01 -12.49
N ALA A 152 0.15 2.27 -12.56
CA ALA A 152 1.12 1.33 -13.12
C ALA A 152 1.43 0.17 -12.16
N VAL A 153 1.81 0.49 -10.91
CA VAL A 153 2.31 -0.56 -9.99
C VAL A 153 1.23 -1.54 -9.55
N THR A 154 -0.05 -1.15 -9.58
CA THR A 154 -1.18 -2.05 -9.31
C THR A 154 -1.17 -3.27 -10.23
N LEU A 155 -0.70 -3.13 -11.47
CA LEU A 155 -0.75 -4.18 -12.48
C LEU A 155 0.52 -5.03 -12.54
N VAL A 156 1.55 -4.78 -11.71
CA VAL A 156 2.81 -5.55 -11.72
C VAL A 156 2.59 -7.03 -11.39
N LEU A 157 1.84 -7.35 -10.33
CA LEU A 157 1.55 -8.76 -10.00
C LEU A 157 0.54 -9.41 -10.97
N PRO A 158 -0.56 -8.74 -11.39
CA PRO A 158 -1.41 -9.25 -12.46
C PRO A 158 -0.67 -9.52 -13.79
N ALA A 159 0.26 -8.64 -14.20
CA ALA A 159 1.07 -8.79 -15.40
C ALA A 159 1.90 -10.07 -15.38
N ARG A 160 2.51 -10.41 -14.23
CA ARG A 160 3.26 -11.67 -14.04
C ARG A 160 2.40 -12.92 -14.23
N LYS A 161 1.07 -12.79 -14.15
CA LYS A 161 0.09 -13.86 -14.42
C LYS A 161 -0.48 -13.78 -15.85
N GLY A 162 0.00 -12.86 -16.68
CA GLY A 162 -0.49 -12.64 -18.04
C GLY A 162 -1.85 -11.93 -18.12
N ARG A 163 -2.25 -11.16 -17.09
CA ARG A 163 -3.54 -10.45 -17.06
C ARG A 163 -3.39 -8.99 -17.45
N PHE A 164 -4.45 -8.42 -18.03
CA PHE A 164 -4.61 -6.98 -18.32
C PHE A 164 -3.55 -6.38 -19.26
N LEU A 165 -3.02 -7.16 -20.20
CA LEU A 165 -1.90 -6.73 -21.04
C LEU A 165 -2.18 -5.45 -21.86
N GLU A 166 -3.37 -5.36 -22.46
CA GLU A 166 -3.78 -4.17 -23.22
C GLU A 166 -3.85 -2.92 -22.33
N ASP A 167 -4.46 -3.04 -21.14
CA ASP A 167 -4.56 -1.95 -20.19
C ASP A 167 -3.19 -1.53 -19.62
N ILE A 168 -2.29 -2.49 -19.42
CA ILE A 168 -0.90 -2.22 -18.99
C ILE A 168 -0.19 -1.35 -20.03
N PHE A 169 -0.31 -1.68 -21.32
CA PHE A 169 0.30 -0.87 -22.36
C PHE A 169 -0.33 0.53 -22.44
N GLU A 170 -1.66 0.63 -22.36
CA GLU A 170 -2.34 1.94 -22.36
C GLU A 170 -1.91 2.84 -21.18
N ILE A 171 -1.80 2.26 -19.98
CA ILE A 171 -1.31 2.98 -18.80
C ILE A 171 0.16 3.37 -18.96
N SER A 172 1.00 2.46 -19.49
CA SER A 172 2.42 2.73 -19.72
C SER A 172 2.62 3.87 -20.72
N ASP A 173 1.89 3.86 -21.83
CA ASP A 173 1.92 4.91 -22.85
C ASP A 173 1.47 6.26 -22.26
N SER A 174 0.44 6.26 -21.41
CA SER A 174 -0.04 7.47 -20.73
C SER A 174 0.99 8.07 -19.78
N LEU A 175 1.84 7.24 -19.17
CA LEU A 175 2.83 7.65 -18.17
C LEU A 175 4.24 7.82 -18.73
N LEU A 176 4.46 7.46 -19.99
CA LEU A 176 5.77 7.47 -20.65
C LEU A 176 6.49 8.83 -20.55
N GLN A 177 5.73 9.92 -20.62
CA GLN A 177 6.22 11.29 -20.58
C GLN A 177 5.97 11.98 -19.23
N ASP A 178 5.68 11.23 -18.16
CA ASP A 178 5.46 11.83 -16.84
C ASP A 178 6.73 12.55 -16.36
N GLU A 179 6.56 13.75 -15.81
CA GLU A 179 7.67 14.56 -15.30
C GLU A 179 8.34 13.88 -14.10
N GLU A 180 7.56 13.13 -13.30
CA GLU A 180 8.02 12.48 -12.09
C GLU A 180 8.80 11.20 -12.39
N ASP A 181 10.09 11.17 -12.05
CA ASP A 181 10.97 9.99 -12.17
C ASP A 181 10.39 8.75 -11.45
N LEU A 182 9.79 8.95 -10.27
CA LEU A 182 9.16 7.86 -9.53
C LEU A 182 7.88 7.34 -10.20
N VAL A 183 7.17 8.14 -10.97
CA VAL A 183 6.01 7.64 -11.73
C VAL A 183 6.51 6.81 -12.92
N ARG A 184 7.51 7.29 -13.65
CA ARG A 184 8.06 6.57 -14.80
C ARG A 184 8.69 5.23 -14.44
N LYS A 185 9.36 5.16 -13.29
CA LYS A 185 9.88 3.89 -12.74
C LYS A 185 8.80 2.89 -12.33
N GLY A 186 7.53 3.29 -12.28
CA GLY A 186 6.42 2.42 -11.91
C GLY A 186 5.91 1.54 -13.04
N TYR A 187 6.06 1.95 -14.31
CA TYR A 187 5.59 1.17 -15.47
C TYR A 187 6.70 0.33 -16.14
N GLY A 188 7.97 0.58 -15.81
CA GLY A 188 9.14 -0.07 -16.40
C GLY A 188 9.54 -1.40 -15.77
#